data_AF-A0A7C5SKL1-F1
#
_entry.id   AF-A0A7C5SKL1-F1
#
_cell.length_a   1.000
_cell.length_b   1.000
_cell.length_c   1.000
_cell.angle_alpha   90.00
_cell.angle_beta   90.00
_cell.angle_gamma   90.00
#
_symmetry.space_group_name_H-M   'P 1'
#
loop_
_entity.id
_entity.type
_entity.pdbx_description
1 polymer ?
#
loop_
_entity_poly.entity_id
_entity_poly.type
_entity_poly.pdbx_seq_one_letter_code
_entity_poly.pdbx_strand_id
1 'polypeptide(L)' 'MALYKPSKSKREVIENILKDMDPSIREYARAVLENMSLEELSRLKIEDLLKRIEELKKKLTM' A
#
# COMPACT_ATOMS: atom_id res chain seq x y z
N MET A 1 -9.21 32.38 -0.28
CA MET A 1 -9.47 31.74 -1.59
C MET A 1 -8.74 30.40 -1.59
N ALA A 2 -9.42 29.33 -2.01
CA ALA A 2 -9.11 27.94 -1.67
C ALA A 2 -7.68 27.48 -2.04
N LEU A 3 -6.97 26.89 -1.07
CA LEU A 3 -5.77 26.08 -1.30
C LEU A 3 -6.19 24.77 -2.00
N TYR A 4 -6.25 24.79 -3.32
CA TYR A 4 -6.27 23.56 -4.08
C TYR A 4 -4.86 22.95 -4.04
N LYS A 5 -4.64 21.95 -3.18
CA LYS A 5 -3.44 21.09 -3.21
C LYS A 5 -3.80 19.75 -3.84
N PRO A 6 -3.63 19.55 -5.16
CA PRO A 6 -3.91 18.27 -5.81
C PRO A 6 -2.72 17.33 -5.66
N SER A 7 -2.32 17.03 -4.43
CA SER A 7 -1.20 16.14 -4.18
C SER A 7 -1.48 15.34 -2.93
N LYS A 8 -2.34 14.32 -3.03
CA LYS A 8 -2.33 13.26 -2.02
C LYS A 8 -0.89 12.77 -1.92
N SER A 9 -0.27 12.97 -0.77
CA SER A 9 1.09 12.50 -0.56
C SER A 9 1.11 10.98 -0.70
N LYS A 10 2.18 10.40 -1.25
CA LYS A 10 2.35 8.93 -1.33
C LYS A 10 1.97 8.27 -0.01
N ARG A 11 2.42 8.86 1.10
CA ARG A 11 2.10 8.44 2.45
C ARG A 11 0.61 8.41 2.77
N GLU A 12 -0.13 9.44 2.37
CA GLU A 12 -1.58 9.53 2.61
C GLU A 12 -2.35 8.48 1.81
N VAL A 13 -1.91 8.17 0.58
CA VAL A 13 -2.47 7.08 -0.22
C VAL A 13 -2.24 5.74 0.47
N ILE A 14 -1.01 5.49 0.94
CA ILE A 14 -0.64 4.28 1.67
C ILE A 14 -1.46 4.14 2.95
N GLU A 15 -1.55 5.19 3.77
CA GLU A 15 -2.32 5.15 5.02
C GLU A 15 -3.81 4.88 4.79
N ASN A 16 -4.39 5.43 3.72
CA ASN A 16 -5.78 5.14 3.35
C ASN A 16 -5.97 3.67 2.94
N ILE A 17 -5.07 3.11 2.13
CA ILE A 17 -5.12 1.68 1.74
C ILE A 17 -4.99 0.78 2.98
N LEU A 18 -4.08 1.11 3.89
CA LEU A 18 -3.81 0.31 5.09
C LEU A 18 -4.93 0.38 6.13
N LYS A 19 -5.79 1.39 6.09
CA LYS A 19 -6.85 1.60 7.10
C LYS A 19 -7.85 0.46 7.12
N ASP A 20 -8.22 -0.03 5.95
CA ASP A 20 -9.21 -1.11 5.76
C ASP A 20 -8.57 -2.51 5.79
N MET A 21 -7.25 -2.60 5.95
CA MET A 21 -6.53 -3.87 6.02
C MET A 21 -6.38 -4.40 7.44
N ASP A 22 -6.41 -5.72 7.53
CA ASP A 22 -6.17 -6.47 8.76
C ASP A 22 -4.84 -6.07 9.41
N PRO A 23 -4.82 -5.84 10.75
CA PRO A 23 -3.62 -5.45 11.47
C PRO A 23 -2.45 -6.43 11.28
N SER A 24 -2.74 -7.72 11.14
CA SER A 24 -1.76 -8.81 11.00
C SER A 24 -1.01 -8.80 9.66
N ILE A 25 -1.55 -8.14 8.63
CA ILE A 25 -0.94 -8.01 7.31
C ILE A 25 -0.51 -6.57 6.99
N ARG A 26 -0.87 -5.61 7.84
CA ARG A 26 -0.63 -4.18 7.63
C ARG A 26 0.84 -3.83 7.48
N GLU A 27 1.71 -4.50 8.23
CA GLU A 27 3.16 -4.27 8.17
C GLU A 27 3.75 -4.75 6.84
N TYR A 28 3.38 -5.97 6.40
CA TYR A 28 3.75 -6.49 5.08
C TYR A 28 3.18 -5.63 3.95
N ALA A 29 1.93 -5.21 4.07
CA ALA A 29 1.28 -4.33 3.12
C ALA A 29 2.01 -2.99 3.03
N ARG A 30 2.40 -2.39 4.16
CA ARG A 30 3.19 -1.16 4.18
C ARG A 30 4.52 -1.35 3.45
N ALA A 31 5.23 -2.44 3.73
CA ALA A 31 6.49 -2.74 3.04
C ALA A 31 6.31 -2.86 1.52
N VAL A 32 5.23 -3.50 1.04
CA VAL A 32 4.92 -3.56 -0.40
C VAL A 32 4.62 -2.17 -0.96
N LEU A 33 3.72 -1.43 -0.33
CA LEU A 33 3.23 -0.15 -0.81
C LEU A 33 4.30 0.95 -0.81
N GLU A 34 5.20 0.93 0.17
CA GLU A 34 6.33 1.87 0.25
C GLU A 34 7.33 1.66 -0.90
N ASN A 35 7.47 0.43 -1.40
CA ASN A 35 8.32 0.10 -2.54
C ASN A 35 7.68 0.41 -3.90
N MET A 36 6.40 0.78 -3.95
CA MET A 36 5.70 1.12 -5.20
C MET A 36 5.76 2.61 -5.51
N SER A 37 5.82 2.97 -6.79
CA SER A 37 5.65 4.36 -7.24
C SER A 37 4.21 4.84 -7.08
N LEU A 38 3.99 6.17 -7.13
CA LEU A 38 2.65 6.74 -7.04
C LEU A 38 1.74 6.29 -8.19
N GLU A 39 2.32 6.06 -9.35
CA GLU A 39 1.64 5.59 -10.56
C GLU A 39 1.25 4.12 -10.47
N GLU A 40 2.08 3.30 -9.83
CA GLU A 40 1.73 1.92 -9.51
C GLU A 40 0.64 1.85 -8.44
N LEU A 41 0.71 2.69 -7.40
CA LEU A 41 -0.30 2.77 -6.35
C LEU A 41 -1.68 3.17 -6.90
N SER A 42 -1.74 4.05 -7.91
CA SER A 42 -3.00 4.46 -8.53
C SER A 42 -3.64 3.38 -9.41
N ARG A 43 -2.84 2.41 -9.88
CA ARG A 43 -3.29 1.25 -10.68
C ARG A 43 -3.39 -0.03 -9.86
N LEU A 44 -2.99 -0.01 -8.59
CA LEU A 44 -2.92 -1.17 -7.72
C LEU A 44 -4.33 -1.68 -7.42
N LYS A 45 -4.55 -2.97 -7.69
CA LYS A 45 -5.72 -3.70 -7.19
C LYS A 45 -5.41 -4.34 -5.84
N ILE A 46 -6.42 -4.43 -4.98
CA ILE A 46 -6.29 -5.09 -3.67
C ILE A 46 -5.84 -6.55 -3.83
N GLU A 47 -6.34 -7.26 -4.84
CA GLU A 47 -5.96 -8.65 -5.15
C GLU A 47 -4.45 -8.80 -5.42
N ASP A 48 -3.86 -7.88 -6.20
CA ASP A 48 -2.43 -7.88 -6.49
C ASP A 48 -1.59 -7.58 -5.23
N LEU A 49 -2.08 -6.66 -4.38
CA LEU A 49 -1.46 -6.35 -3.11
C LEU A 49 -1.43 -7.57 -2.18
N LEU A 50 -2.56 -8.27 -2.05
CA LEU A 50 -2.66 -9.48 -1.22
C LEU A 50 -1.72 -10.58 -1.71
N LYS A 51 -1.64 -10.79 -3.03
CA LYS A 51 -0.72 -11.77 -3.61
C LYS A 51 0.74 -11.45 -3.30
N ARG A 52 1.15 -10.18 -3.44
CA ARG A 52 2.51 -9.71 -3.10
C ARG A 52 2.82 -9.88 -1.62
N ILE A 53 1.85 -9.60 -0.74
CA ILE A 53 1.99 -9.82 0.70
C ILE A 53 2.19 -11.30 1.02
N GLU A 54 1.45 -12.19 0.37
CA GLU A 54 1.58 -13.63 0.58
C GLU A 54 2.94 -14.16 0.10
N GLU A 55 3.43 -13.67 -1.04
CA GLU A 55 4.79 -13.99 -1.53
C GLU A 55 5.87 -13.50 -0.56
N LEU A 56 5.72 -12.30 0.01
CA LEU A 56 6.62 -11.77 1.05
C LEU A 56 6.59 -12.61 2.32
N LYS A 57 5.40 -13.00 2.79
CA LYS A 57 5.25 -13.89 3.94
C LYS A 57 5.95 -15.22 3.71
N LYS A 58 5.76 -15.85 2.54
CA LYS A 58 6.42 -17.12 2.20
C LYS A 58 7.95 -16.99 2.22
N LYS A 59 8.50 -15.90 1.67
CA LYS A 59 9.95 -15.65 1.68
C LYS A 59 10.54 -15.44 3.08
N LEU A 60 9.78 -14.85 4.01
CA LEU A 60 10.24 -14.60 5.39
C LEU A 60 10.09 -15.81 6.32
N THR A 61 9.31 -16.81 5.91
CA THR A 61 9.07 -18.03 6.70
C THR A 61 9.90 -19.23 6.21
N MET A 62 10.61 -19.09 5.09
CA MET A 62 11.62 -20.03 4.59
C MET A 62 13.01 -19.61 5.05
#